data_AF-A0A438GHY3-F1
#
_entry.id   AF-A0A438GHY3-F1
#
_cell.length_a   1.000
_cell.length_b   1.000
_cell.length_c   1.000
_cell.angle_alpha   90.00
_cell.angle_beta   90.00
_cell.angle_gamma   90.00
#
_symmetry.space_group_name_H-M   'P 1'
#
loop_
_entity.id
_entity.type
_entity.pdbx_description
1 polymer ?
#
loop_
_entity_poly.entity_id
_entity_poly.type
_entity_poly.pdbx_seq_one_letter_code
_entity_poly.pdbx_strand_id
1 'polypeptide(L)'
;MRRECDPLLRGGRREGKYTHGFSSAEMQSLASICEVLLPPLPLNSIEGQPSKGVQSFYQASGSQHPIPDEGAELFVKRALIEAVILVRVVLIILSTRLGTLLLCGSLSFSDKWPFINNFSSISLEKREKILQRWFRHRLLTPIRLAFVYIKFLCLYAFFTLATQAKHGPQSTIQDMVVVGVFRVLIPTATSQADENSENAAWEAIGYHTDTDGNRSKVPKERPLQKGMVETMQETESTLVQSLNQKGLKVVKDPEQKLYKIKCDVVVVGSGCGGGVAAAVLASSGHKVVVLEKGNYFTATDYSSLEGPSMNQLFESGGILPTVDGKMMILAGSTVGGGSAINWSASIKTPKSVLQEWAEDHKLPLFGSSQYFSAMDAVCERIGVTETCAEEGFQNQVLRKGCENLGLKVDLVPRNSSEKHYCGSCSYGCRSGDKKGTDSTWLVDAVACGAVIITGCKAERFILETNEYGRVKRKKCLGVIAKNTK
;
A
#
# COMPACT_ATOMS: atom_id res chain seq x y z
N MET A 1 -34.81 -1.04 -11.08
CA MET A 1 -33.45 -0.66 -11.53
C MET A 1 -32.47 -1.57 -10.81
N ARG A 2 -31.74 -2.43 -11.52
CA ARG A 2 -30.65 -3.24 -10.93
C ARG A 2 -29.56 -2.27 -10.48
N ARG A 3 -29.09 -2.39 -9.22
CA ARG A 3 -27.92 -1.66 -8.73
C ARG A 3 -26.72 -2.16 -9.53
N GLU A 4 -26.12 -1.31 -10.36
CA GLU A 4 -24.88 -1.67 -11.04
C GLU A 4 -23.75 -1.64 -10.01
N CYS A 5 -23.14 -2.80 -9.75
CA CYS A 5 -21.95 -2.91 -8.91
C CYS A 5 -20.81 -2.07 -9.50
N ASP A 6 -20.15 -1.27 -8.66
CA ASP A 6 -19.03 -0.40 -9.04
C ASP A 6 -17.96 -1.26 -9.75
N PRO A 7 -17.45 -0.89 -10.93
CA PRO A 7 -16.47 -1.68 -11.68
C PRO A 7 -15.22 -2.08 -10.87
N LEU A 8 -14.86 -1.30 -9.83
CA LEU A 8 -13.75 -1.57 -8.92
C LEU A 8 -14.11 -2.56 -7.79
N LEU A 9 -15.41 -2.75 -7.53
CA LEU A 9 -16.00 -3.67 -6.55
C LEU A 9 -16.53 -4.95 -7.18
N ARG A 10 -16.85 -4.94 -8.48
CA ARG A 10 -17.12 -6.16 -9.23
C ARG A 10 -15.91 -7.03 -8.96
N GLY A 11 -16.09 -8.08 -8.16
CA GLY A 11 -15.15 -9.17 -8.08
C GLY A 11 -14.95 -9.60 -9.52
N GLY A 12 -13.89 -9.09 -10.15
CA GLY A 12 -13.44 -9.59 -11.41
C GLY A 12 -13.16 -11.03 -11.08
N ARG A 13 -14.05 -11.93 -11.48
CA ARG A 13 -13.59 -13.23 -11.93
C ARG A 13 -12.41 -12.88 -12.80
N ARG A 14 -11.22 -13.22 -12.33
CA ARG A 14 -10.03 -13.25 -13.14
C ARG A 14 -10.46 -13.99 -14.41
N GLU A 15 -10.66 -13.24 -15.51
CA GLU A 15 -11.11 -13.86 -16.77
C GLU A 15 -10.02 -14.80 -17.32
N GLY A 16 -8.79 -14.67 -16.81
CA GLY A 16 -7.66 -15.58 -17.05
C GLY A 16 -7.37 -16.55 -15.90
N LYS A 17 -6.83 -17.73 -16.24
CA LYS A 17 -6.32 -18.72 -15.29
C LYS A 17 -5.19 -18.13 -14.44
N TYR A 18 -5.07 -18.57 -13.18
CA TYR A 18 -3.92 -18.27 -12.34
C TYR A 18 -2.61 -18.75 -13.00
N THR A 19 -1.55 -17.96 -12.86
CA THR A 19 -0.24 -18.18 -13.52
C THR A 19 0.91 -18.34 -12.53
N HIS A 20 0.62 -18.52 -11.24
CA HIS A 20 1.60 -18.70 -10.17
C HIS A 20 2.56 -19.89 -10.40
N GLY A 21 2.21 -20.87 -11.24
CA GLY A 21 3.11 -21.97 -11.63
C GLY A 21 3.35 -23.02 -10.54
N PHE A 22 2.50 -23.05 -9.51
CA PHE A 22 2.47 -24.11 -8.50
C PHE A 22 1.67 -25.29 -9.06
N SER A 23 2.14 -26.50 -8.80
CA SER A 23 1.42 -27.73 -9.15
C SER A 23 0.17 -27.93 -8.28
N SER A 24 -0.76 -28.76 -8.74
CA SER A 24 -1.96 -29.13 -7.97
C SER A 24 -1.60 -29.71 -6.59
N ALA A 25 -0.51 -30.48 -6.50
CA ALA A 25 -0.05 -31.07 -5.25
C ALA A 25 0.52 -30.03 -4.27
N GLU A 26 1.28 -29.04 -4.76
CA GLU A 26 1.71 -27.88 -3.96
C GLU A 26 0.49 -27.08 -3.45
N MET A 27 -0.52 -26.86 -4.31
CA MET A 27 -1.72 -26.09 -3.95
C MET A 27 -2.58 -26.81 -2.90
N GLN A 28 -2.69 -28.14 -2.95
CA GLN A 28 -3.36 -28.90 -1.90
C GLN A 28 -2.67 -28.76 -0.54
N SER A 29 -1.35 -28.82 -0.51
CA SER A 29 -0.56 -28.56 0.70
C SER A 29 -0.75 -27.13 1.19
N LEU A 30 -0.72 -26.15 0.29
CA LEU A 30 -0.93 -24.74 0.61
C LEU A 30 -2.32 -24.50 1.21
N ALA A 31 -3.39 -24.95 0.54
CA ALA A 31 -4.77 -24.84 1.03
C ALA A 31 -4.94 -25.51 2.40
N SER A 32 -4.29 -26.66 2.62
CA SER A 32 -4.33 -27.37 3.90
C SER A 32 -3.61 -26.60 5.02
N ILE A 33 -2.56 -25.83 4.69
CA ILE A 33 -1.93 -24.92 5.64
C ILE A 33 -2.84 -23.72 5.92
N CYS A 34 -3.45 -23.15 4.88
CA CYS A 34 -4.38 -22.03 5.00
C CYS A 34 -5.60 -22.36 5.86
N GLU A 35 -6.16 -23.57 5.75
CA GLU A 35 -7.25 -24.06 6.60
C GLU A 35 -6.87 -24.10 8.09
N VAL A 36 -5.63 -24.45 8.42
CA VAL A 36 -5.18 -24.46 9.82
C VAL A 36 -5.04 -23.05 10.35
N LEU A 37 -4.63 -22.11 9.50
CA LEU A 37 -4.47 -20.71 9.85
C LEU A 37 -5.81 -20.00 10.07
N LEU A 38 -6.81 -20.36 9.26
CA LEU A 38 -8.17 -19.83 9.30
C LEU A 38 -9.16 -20.99 9.15
N PRO A 39 -9.42 -21.75 10.22
CA PRO A 39 -10.37 -22.84 10.19
C PRO A 39 -11.80 -22.29 10.26
N PRO A 40 -12.78 -22.99 9.68
CA PRO A 40 -14.18 -22.66 9.89
C PRO A 40 -14.54 -22.84 11.37
N LEU A 41 -15.26 -21.88 11.93
CA LEU A 41 -15.69 -21.87 13.31
C LEU A 41 -17.13 -22.43 13.45
N PRO A 42 -17.42 -23.19 14.51
CA PRO A 42 -18.76 -23.74 14.74
C PRO A 42 -19.74 -22.61 15.08
N LEU A 43 -20.89 -22.57 14.40
CA LEU A 43 -21.94 -21.56 14.62
C LEU A 43 -22.53 -21.57 16.03
N ASN A 44 -22.42 -22.69 16.74
CA ASN A 44 -22.89 -22.87 18.11
C ASN A 44 -22.12 -22.02 19.13
N SER A 45 -21.01 -21.39 18.71
CA SER A 45 -20.22 -20.46 19.53
C SER A 45 -20.80 -19.05 19.61
N ILE A 46 -21.87 -18.75 18.86
CA ILE A 46 -22.48 -17.43 18.79
C ILE A 46 -23.72 -17.36 19.69
N GLU A 47 -23.76 -16.42 20.62
CA GLU A 47 -24.96 -16.11 21.40
C GLU A 47 -25.97 -15.31 20.55
N GLY A 48 -27.21 -15.81 20.45
CA GLY A 48 -28.32 -15.14 19.72
C GLY A 48 -28.58 -15.68 18.30
N GLN A 49 -29.38 -14.96 17.51
CA GLN A 49 -29.60 -15.27 16.08
C GLN A 49 -28.63 -14.44 15.22
N PRO A 50 -27.50 -15.01 14.76
CA PRO A 50 -26.55 -14.28 13.92
C PRO A 50 -27.14 -13.96 12.55
N SER A 51 -26.81 -12.78 12.01
CA SER A 51 -27.15 -12.43 10.62
C SER A 51 -26.50 -13.42 9.63
N LYS A 52 -27.06 -13.52 8.42
CA LYS A 52 -26.49 -14.38 7.36
C LYS A 52 -25.03 -14.04 7.06
N GLY A 53 -24.67 -12.76 7.14
CA GLY A 53 -23.30 -12.30 7.03
C GLY A 53 -22.36 -12.90 8.09
N VAL A 54 -22.76 -12.83 9.36
CA VAL A 54 -21.97 -13.39 10.48
C VAL A 54 -21.82 -14.91 10.33
N GLN A 55 -22.90 -15.60 9.95
CA GLN A 55 -22.86 -17.05 9.72
C GLN A 55 -21.88 -17.42 8.61
N SER A 56 -21.92 -16.68 7.50
CA SER A 56 -21.04 -16.91 6.35
C SER A 56 -19.58 -16.65 6.69
N PHE A 57 -19.28 -15.62 7.50
CA PHE A 57 -17.94 -15.32 7.98
C PHE A 57 -17.39 -16.42 8.89
N TYR A 58 -18.20 -16.93 9.83
CA TYR A 58 -17.78 -18.02 10.72
C TYR A 58 -17.53 -19.33 9.97
N GLN A 59 -18.27 -19.59 8.89
CA GLN A 59 -18.11 -20.79 8.07
C GLN A 59 -16.99 -20.67 7.00
N ALA A 60 -16.44 -19.47 6.81
CA ALA A 60 -15.36 -19.25 5.86
C ALA A 60 -14.07 -19.94 6.33
N SER A 61 -13.29 -20.46 5.38
CA SER A 61 -12.03 -21.15 5.65
C SER A 61 -10.93 -20.65 4.74
N GLY A 62 -9.70 -20.58 5.24
CA GLY A 62 -8.52 -20.22 4.46
C GLY A 62 -8.24 -21.15 3.27
N SER A 63 -8.79 -22.37 3.26
CA SER A 63 -8.66 -23.31 2.12
C SER A 63 -9.61 -23.03 0.97
N GLN A 64 -10.63 -22.19 1.16
CA GLN A 64 -11.65 -21.96 0.15
C GLN A 64 -11.09 -21.10 -1.00
N HIS A 65 -11.48 -21.44 -2.23
CA HIS A 65 -11.19 -20.59 -3.38
C HIS A 65 -11.88 -19.23 -3.20
N PRO A 66 -11.22 -18.09 -3.52
CA PRO A 66 -9.92 -17.96 -4.21
C PRO A 66 -8.68 -17.82 -3.31
N ILE A 67 -8.78 -18.02 -2.00
CA ILE A 67 -7.75 -17.60 -1.03
C ILE A 67 -6.35 -18.19 -1.31
N PRO A 68 -6.18 -19.52 -1.48
CA PRO A 68 -4.85 -20.08 -1.74
C PRO A 68 -4.27 -19.64 -3.10
N ASP A 69 -5.10 -19.55 -4.14
CA ASP A 69 -4.67 -19.20 -5.50
C ASP A 69 -4.24 -17.74 -5.62
N GLU A 70 -5.01 -16.81 -5.02
CA GLU A 70 -4.63 -15.40 -4.94
C GLU A 70 -3.37 -15.21 -4.09
N GLY A 71 -3.30 -15.90 -2.95
CA GLY A 71 -2.10 -15.90 -2.10
C GLY A 71 -0.86 -16.37 -2.86
N ALA A 72 -0.95 -17.46 -3.61
CA ALA A 72 0.15 -18.00 -4.41
C ALA A 72 0.56 -17.04 -5.55
N GLU A 73 -0.39 -16.44 -6.25
CA GLU A 73 -0.10 -15.48 -7.32
C GLU A 73 0.59 -14.22 -6.80
N LEU A 74 0.06 -13.63 -5.73
CA LEU A 74 0.63 -12.45 -5.10
C LEU A 74 2.05 -12.72 -4.61
N PHE A 75 2.28 -13.90 -4.05
CA PHE A 75 3.59 -14.31 -3.58
C PHE A 75 4.62 -14.38 -4.69
N VAL A 76 4.30 -15.05 -5.81
CA VAL A 76 5.23 -15.16 -6.95
C VAL A 76 5.56 -13.80 -7.55
N LYS A 77 4.58 -12.90 -7.60
CA LYS A 77 4.75 -11.57 -8.21
C LYS A 77 5.50 -10.58 -7.34
N ARG A 78 5.43 -10.72 -6.00
CA ARG A 78 5.87 -9.67 -5.08
C ARG A 78 6.96 -10.10 -4.09
N ALA A 79 7.13 -11.40 -3.84
CA ALA A 79 8.15 -11.87 -2.91
C ALA A 79 9.54 -11.98 -3.56
N LEU A 80 10.57 -11.99 -2.73
CA LEU A 80 11.93 -12.30 -3.15
C LEU A 80 12.00 -13.71 -3.74
N ILE A 81 12.82 -13.91 -4.78
CA ILE A 81 12.94 -15.17 -5.50
C ILE A 81 13.33 -16.31 -4.55
N GLU A 82 14.21 -16.04 -3.60
CA GLU A 82 14.65 -16.98 -2.56
C GLU A 82 13.50 -17.43 -1.65
N ALA A 83 12.60 -16.51 -1.30
CA ALA A 83 11.40 -16.83 -0.52
C ALA A 83 10.44 -17.70 -1.34
N VAL A 84 10.26 -17.38 -2.64
CA VAL A 84 9.46 -18.20 -3.55
C VAL A 84 10.00 -19.62 -3.64
N ILE A 85 11.30 -19.78 -3.85
CA ILE A 85 11.96 -21.09 -3.90
C ILE A 85 11.77 -21.84 -2.57
N LEU A 86 11.99 -21.17 -1.44
CA LEU A 86 11.87 -21.78 -0.11
C LEU A 86 10.47 -22.35 0.15
N VAL A 87 9.42 -21.54 -0.10
CA VAL A 87 8.04 -21.98 0.09
C VAL A 87 7.69 -23.13 -0.85
N ARG A 88 8.10 -23.06 -2.12
CA ARG A 88 7.87 -24.15 -3.08
C ARG A 88 8.53 -25.45 -2.64
N VAL A 89 9.79 -25.41 -2.21
CA VAL A 89 10.50 -26.60 -1.70
C VAL A 89 9.74 -27.21 -0.52
N VAL A 90 9.28 -26.41 0.44
CA VAL A 90 8.51 -26.91 1.58
C VAL A 90 7.18 -27.53 1.14
N LEU A 91 6.44 -26.90 0.23
CA LEU A 91 5.17 -27.43 -0.28
C LEU A 91 5.35 -28.71 -1.09
N ILE A 92 6.42 -28.81 -1.89
CA ILE A 92 6.78 -30.03 -2.63
C ILE A 92 7.08 -31.16 -1.64
N ILE A 93 7.87 -30.91 -0.60
CA ILE A 93 8.14 -31.94 0.43
C ILE A 93 6.83 -32.40 1.08
N LEU A 94 5.97 -31.46 1.51
CA LEU A 94 4.68 -31.76 2.14
C LEU A 94 3.67 -32.46 1.21
N SER A 95 3.81 -32.29 -0.10
CA SER A 95 2.95 -32.98 -1.07
C SER A 95 3.21 -34.49 -1.16
N THR A 96 4.37 -34.95 -0.69
CA THR A 96 4.75 -36.37 -0.70
C THR A 96 4.54 -37.02 0.66
N ARG A 97 4.23 -38.33 0.71
CA ARG A 97 4.07 -39.07 1.98
C ARG A 97 5.37 -39.14 2.78
N LEU A 98 6.49 -39.39 2.11
CA LEU A 98 7.82 -39.45 2.76
C LEU A 98 8.23 -38.08 3.30
N GLY A 99 8.03 -37.01 2.54
CA GLY A 99 8.29 -35.65 3.00
C GLY A 99 7.33 -35.20 4.11
N THR A 100 6.06 -35.64 4.05
CA THR A 100 5.11 -35.43 5.16
C THR A 100 5.60 -36.13 6.42
N LEU A 101 6.05 -37.39 6.36
CA LEU A 101 6.63 -38.09 7.50
C LEU A 101 7.86 -37.35 8.04
N LEU A 102 8.74 -36.87 7.15
CA LEU A 102 9.94 -36.12 7.53
C LEU A 102 9.61 -34.84 8.31
N LEU A 103 8.63 -34.07 7.85
CA LEU A 103 8.30 -32.77 8.44
C LEU A 103 7.28 -32.86 9.59
N CYS A 104 6.35 -33.80 9.53
CA CYS A 104 5.23 -33.93 10.47
C CYS A 104 5.45 -35.00 11.53
N GLY A 105 6.40 -35.91 11.32
CA GLY A 105 6.69 -37.03 12.22
C GLY A 105 5.50 -37.99 12.35
N SER A 106 5.38 -38.63 13.52
CA SER A 106 4.35 -39.66 13.78
C SER A 106 2.90 -39.17 13.65
N LEU A 107 2.64 -37.86 13.65
CA LEU A 107 1.31 -37.31 13.43
C LEU A 107 0.79 -37.54 12.00
N SER A 108 1.64 -37.93 11.06
CA SER A 108 1.24 -38.34 9.71
C SER A 108 0.77 -39.80 9.61
N PHE A 109 0.87 -40.60 10.67
CA PHE A 109 0.42 -41.99 10.64
C PHE A 109 -1.12 -42.12 10.62
N SER A 110 -1.56 -43.16 9.91
CA SER A 110 -2.95 -43.53 9.68
C SER A 110 -3.14 -45.01 9.98
N ASP A 111 -4.29 -45.37 10.55
CA ASP A 111 -4.67 -46.77 10.80
C ASP A 111 -5.14 -47.48 9.51
N LYS A 112 -5.32 -46.73 8.41
CA LYS A 112 -5.77 -47.22 7.11
C LYS A 112 -4.64 -47.12 6.09
N TRP A 113 -4.48 -48.15 5.25
CA TRP A 113 -3.55 -48.08 4.12
C TRP A 113 -3.95 -46.95 3.16
N PRO A 114 -3.02 -46.07 2.74
CA PRO A 114 -1.60 -46.01 3.11
C PRO A 114 -1.37 -45.55 4.55
N PHE A 115 -0.56 -46.28 5.32
CA PHE A 115 -0.32 -45.98 6.75
C PHE A 115 0.33 -44.61 7.01
N ILE A 116 0.80 -43.92 5.96
CA ILE A 116 1.33 -42.56 6.04
C ILE A 116 0.46 -41.67 5.14
N ASN A 117 -0.20 -40.70 5.75
CA ASN A 117 -0.95 -39.68 5.03
C ASN A 117 0.00 -38.65 4.40
N ASN A 118 -0.38 -38.10 3.26
CA ASN A 118 0.18 -36.82 2.80
C ASN A 118 -0.37 -35.68 3.69
N PHE A 119 0.27 -34.52 3.69
CA PHE A 119 -0.10 -33.44 4.59
C PHE A 119 -1.57 -33.04 4.49
N SER A 120 -2.11 -32.97 3.27
CA SER A 120 -3.51 -32.59 3.02
C SER A 120 -4.55 -33.60 3.50
N SER A 121 -4.19 -34.88 3.67
CA SER A 121 -5.10 -35.90 4.21
C SER A 121 -5.00 -36.06 5.74
N ILE A 122 -4.15 -35.28 6.41
CA ILE A 122 -4.09 -35.26 7.88
C ILE A 122 -5.28 -34.46 8.41
N SER A 123 -5.88 -34.90 9.52
CA SER A 123 -6.98 -34.15 10.17
C SER A 123 -6.53 -32.75 10.60
N LEU A 124 -7.46 -31.79 10.59
CA LEU A 124 -7.18 -30.38 10.93
C LEU A 124 -6.49 -30.24 12.29
N GLU A 125 -6.99 -30.93 13.32
CA GLU A 125 -6.42 -30.93 14.68
C GLU A 125 -4.96 -31.43 14.71
N LYS A 126 -4.65 -32.50 13.95
CA LYS A 126 -3.29 -33.02 13.85
C LYS A 126 -2.39 -32.04 13.10
N ARG A 127 -2.88 -31.42 12.01
CA ARG A 127 -2.14 -30.38 11.26
C ARG A 127 -1.84 -29.16 12.14
N GLU A 128 -2.76 -28.73 12.99
CA GLU A 128 -2.54 -27.64 13.95
C GLU A 128 -1.38 -27.95 14.91
N LYS A 129 -1.38 -29.14 15.52
CA LYS A 129 -0.30 -29.58 16.41
C LYS A 129 1.06 -29.63 15.69
N ILE A 130 1.08 -30.05 14.42
CA ILE A 130 2.30 -30.06 13.58
C ILE A 130 2.82 -28.64 13.39
N LEU A 131 1.97 -27.70 12.98
CA LEU A 131 2.35 -26.31 12.74
C LEU A 131 2.84 -25.62 14.02
N GLN A 132 2.16 -25.83 15.15
CA GLN A 132 2.61 -25.35 16.45
C GLN A 132 4.00 -25.91 16.82
N ARG A 133 4.28 -27.18 16.50
CA ARG A 133 5.60 -27.79 16.74
C ARG A 133 6.69 -27.15 15.88
N TRP A 134 6.41 -26.83 14.62
CA TRP A 134 7.38 -26.15 13.73
C TRP A 134 7.83 -24.80 14.27
N PHE A 135 6.94 -24.05 14.94
CA PHE A 135 7.31 -22.77 15.57
C PHE A 135 8.22 -22.90 16.77
N ARG A 136 8.08 -23.98 17.54
CA ARG A 136 8.84 -24.20 18.78
C ARG A 136 10.23 -24.79 18.55
N HIS A 137 10.48 -25.41 17.39
CA HIS A 137 11.70 -26.19 17.17
C HIS A 137 12.79 -25.43 16.39
N ARG A 138 13.97 -25.23 17.01
CA ARG A 138 15.08 -24.43 16.44
C ARG A 138 15.66 -24.99 15.14
N LEU A 139 15.67 -26.31 14.97
CA LEU A 139 16.19 -26.98 13.76
C LEU A 139 15.30 -26.84 12.52
N LEU A 140 14.06 -26.36 12.67
CA LEU A 140 13.11 -26.20 11.55
C LEU A 140 13.03 -24.74 11.07
N THR A 141 14.09 -23.96 11.27
CA THR A 141 14.12 -22.52 10.94
C THR A 141 13.71 -22.22 9.48
N PRO A 142 14.17 -22.97 8.45
CA PRO A 142 13.71 -22.75 7.07
C PRO A 142 12.21 -23.01 6.87
N ILE A 143 11.66 -24.04 7.52
CA ILE A 143 10.23 -24.37 7.45
C ILE A 143 9.40 -23.32 8.17
N ARG A 144 9.89 -22.85 9.33
CA ARG A 144 9.26 -21.75 10.07
C ARG A 144 9.19 -20.48 9.21
N LEU A 145 10.26 -20.15 8.48
CA LEU A 145 10.26 -19.02 7.55
C LEU A 145 9.27 -19.21 6.40
N ALA A 146 9.26 -20.37 5.75
CA ALA A 146 8.28 -20.70 4.71
C ALA A 146 6.84 -20.56 5.23
N PHE A 147 6.58 -21.05 6.44
CA PHE A 147 5.28 -20.94 7.08
C PHE A 147 4.91 -19.50 7.42
N VAL A 148 5.84 -18.66 7.88
CA VAL A 148 5.59 -17.23 8.11
C VAL A 148 5.13 -16.55 6.82
N TYR A 149 5.76 -16.86 5.68
CA TYR A 149 5.31 -16.38 4.37
C TYR A 149 3.90 -16.89 4.04
N ILE A 150 3.64 -18.20 4.17
CA ILE A 150 2.31 -18.76 3.88
C ILE A 150 1.24 -18.15 4.79
N LYS A 151 1.53 -17.95 6.08
CA LYS A 151 0.65 -17.28 7.04
C LYS A 151 0.33 -15.87 6.61
N PHE A 152 1.37 -15.10 6.25
CA PHE A 152 1.19 -13.76 5.75
C PHE A 152 0.27 -13.75 4.51
N LEU A 153 0.52 -14.62 3.53
CA LEU A 153 -0.26 -14.70 2.29
C LEU A 153 -1.71 -15.12 2.50
N CYS A 154 -1.94 -16.13 3.35
CA CYS A 154 -3.27 -16.65 3.63
C CYS A 154 -4.12 -15.61 4.35
N LEU A 155 -3.59 -15.02 5.42
CA LEU A 155 -4.29 -13.97 6.16
C LEU A 155 -4.48 -12.74 5.28
N TYR A 156 -3.46 -12.40 4.47
CA TYR A 156 -3.59 -11.35 3.48
C TYR A 156 -4.77 -11.63 2.56
N ALA A 157 -4.76 -12.72 1.78
CA ALA A 157 -5.79 -13.05 0.81
C ALA A 157 -7.19 -13.25 1.44
N PHE A 158 -7.28 -13.75 2.67
CA PHE A 158 -8.57 -13.90 3.35
C PHE A 158 -9.14 -12.56 3.83
N PHE A 159 -8.38 -11.75 4.57
CA PHE A 159 -8.89 -10.49 5.10
C PHE A 159 -9.06 -9.43 4.01
N THR A 160 -8.25 -9.52 2.96
CA THR A 160 -8.52 -8.94 1.64
C THR A 160 -9.96 -9.17 1.20
N LEU A 161 -10.41 -10.42 1.13
CA LEU A 161 -11.77 -10.76 0.70
C LEU A 161 -12.84 -10.38 1.74
N ALA A 162 -12.49 -10.37 3.02
CA ALA A 162 -13.44 -10.17 4.12
C ALA A 162 -13.55 -8.71 4.62
N THR A 163 -12.65 -7.79 4.25
CA THR A 163 -12.62 -6.42 4.80
C THR A 163 -12.32 -5.41 3.67
N GLN A 164 -12.89 -4.21 3.59
CA GLN A 164 -13.38 -3.27 4.61
C GLN A 164 -14.53 -2.38 4.09
N ALA A 165 -15.43 -1.92 4.97
CA ALA A 165 -15.27 -0.62 5.65
C ALA A 165 -16.27 -0.46 6.81
N LYS A 166 -16.10 0.60 7.62
CA LYS A 166 -17.16 1.21 8.42
C LYS A 166 -17.01 2.70 8.21
N HIS A 167 -17.98 3.31 7.55
CA HIS A 167 -18.22 4.75 7.63
C HIS A 167 -19.46 4.91 8.52
N GLY A 168 -19.27 5.10 9.83
CA GLY A 168 -20.37 5.34 10.79
C GLY A 168 -20.09 4.85 12.23
N PRO A 169 -20.80 5.40 13.25
CA PRO A 169 -20.28 5.60 14.62
C PRO A 169 -20.48 4.45 15.63
N GLN A 170 -20.63 3.19 15.22
CA GLN A 170 -20.90 2.10 16.19
C GLN A 170 -20.08 0.83 15.96
N SER A 171 -19.57 0.26 17.05
CA SER A 171 -18.88 -1.03 17.28
C SER A 171 -17.36 -1.07 16.98
N THR A 172 -16.38 -1.22 17.89
CA THR A 172 -16.22 -1.66 19.32
C THR A 172 -15.69 -3.09 19.57
N ILE A 173 -15.51 -3.97 18.58
CA ILE A 173 -14.97 -5.33 18.89
C ILE A 173 -13.80 -5.80 17.97
N GLN A 174 -13.58 -5.20 16.81
CA GLN A 174 -12.65 -5.79 15.83
C GLN A 174 -11.19 -5.28 15.94
N ASP A 175 -10.95 -4.19 16.67
CA ASP A 175 -9.61 -3.63 16.82
C ASP A 175 -8.78 -4.25 17.96
N MET A 176 -9.36 -5.02 18.89
CA MET A 176 -8.57 -5.53 20.03
C MET A 176 -7.83 -6.85 19.78
N VAL A 177 -8.24 -7.66 18.79
CA VAL A 177 -7.62 -8.98 18.57
C VAL A 177 -6.60 -8.98 17.42
N VAL A 178 -6.67 -8.01 16.52
CA VAL A 178 -5.79 -7.94 15.33
C VAL A 178 -4.64 -6.92 15.50
N VAL A 179 -4.75 -5.95 16.43
CA VAL A 179 -3.94 -4.72 16.37
C VAL A 179 -2.56 -4.78 17.05
N GLY A 180 -2.30 -5.72 17.97
CA GLY A 180 -1.04 -5.73 18.74
C GLY A 180 0.19 -6.32 18.03
N VAL A 181 0.01 -7.28 17.13
CA VAL A 181 1.12 -8.05 16.52
C VAL A 181 1.14 -7.97 15.00
N PHE A 182 0.02 -7.61 14.36
CA PHE A 182 -0.13 -7.71 12.90
C PHE A 182 0.08 -6.40 12.13
N ARG A 183 0.03 -5.22 12.78
CA ARG A 183 0.27 -3.94 12.08
C ARG A 183 1.72 -3.73 11.62
N VAL A 184 2.69 -4.45 12.19
CA VAL A 184 4.11 -4.38 11.79
C VAL A 184 4.42 -5.33 10.62
N LEU A 185 3.53 -6.30 10.35
CA LEU A 185 3.77 -7.37 9.37
C LEU A 185 2.77 -7.40 8.21
N ILE A 186 1.64 -6.68 8.26
CA ILE A 186 0.61 -6.70 7.22
C ILE A 186 0.22 -5.28 6.79
N PRO A 187 0.64 -4.86 5.60
CA PRO A 187 0.01 -3.75 4.90
C PRO A 187 -0.46 -4.22 3.53
N THR A 188 -1.70 -4.69 3.42
CA THR A 188 -2.48 -4.83 2.17
C THR A 188 -3.75 -5.64 2.49
N ALA A 189 -4.90 -5.27 1.93
CA ALA A 189 -6.14 -6.05 1.91
C ALA A 189 -6.96 -5.70 0.64
N THR A 190 -7.14 -6.60 -0.34
CA THR A 190 -7.96 -6.32 -1.55
C THR A 190 -9.43 -6.72 -1.46
N SER A 191 -10.35 -5.76 -1.53
CA SER A 191 -11.79 -6.00 -1.55
C SER A 191 -12.27 -6.88 -2.72
N GLN A 192 -13.10 -7.87 -2.44
CA GLN A 192 -14.01 -8.46 -3.43
C GLN A 192 -15.46 -8.30 -2.91
N ALA A 193 -16.34 -7.73 -3.73
CA ALA A 193 -17.78 -7.81 -3.53
C ALA A 193 -18.39 -8.68 -4.65
N ASP A 194 -19.57 -9.21 -4.41
CA ASP A 194 -20.29 -9.95 -5.44
C ASP A 194 -20.79 -9.02 -6.57
N GLU A 195 -21.46 -9.60 -7.57
CA GLU A 195 -21.99 -8.87 -8.73
C GLU A 195 -23.00 -7.77 -8.36
N ASN A 196 -23.47 -7.72 -7.12
CA ASN A 196 -24.41 -6.72 -6.58
C ASN A 196 -23.72 -5.68 -5.67
N SER A 197 -22.38 -5.67 -5.55
CA SER A 197 -21.63 -4.89 -4.55
C SER A 197 -21.94 -5.30 -3.10
N GLU A 198 -22.42 -6.53 -2.89
CA GLU A 198 -22.70 -7.07 -1.56
C GLU A 198 -21.52 -7.94 -1.10
N ASN A 199 -21.23 -7.90 0.20
CA ASN A 199 -20.21 -8.74 0.82
C ASN A 199 -20.75 -9.20 2.17
N ALA A 200 -20.82 -10.52 2.38
CA ALA A 200 -21.41 -11.10 3.58
C ALA A 200 -20.67 -10.67 4.87
N ALA A 201 -19.34 -10.47 4.80
CA ALA A 201 -18.57 -9.96 5.92
C ALA A 201 -18.85 -8.47 6.20
N TRP A 202 -19.19 -7.68 5.17
CA TRP A 202 -19.62 -6.29 5.31
C TRP A 202 -20.99 -6.18 5.98
N GLU A 203 -21.95 -7.01 5.57
CA GLU A 203 -23.24 -7.11 6.25
C GLU A 203 -23.08 -7.56 7.72
N ALA A 204 -22.18 -8.52 7.98
CA ALA A 204 -21.89 -9.03 9.32
C ALA A 204 -21.45 -7.93 10.31
N ILE A 205 -20.69 -6.95 9.81
CA ILE A 205 -20.21 -5.83 10.61
C ILE A 205 -21.15 -4.61 10.56
N GLY A 206 -22.23 -4.64 9.77
CA GLY A 206 -23.14 -3.51 9.60
C GLY A 206 -22.56 -2.39 8.72
N TYR A 207 -21.76 -2.75 7.72
CA TYR A 207 -21.20 -1.82 6.75
C TYR A 207 -22.12 -1.62 5.55
N HIS A 208 -22.23 -0.37 5.12
CA HIS A 208 -22.84 0.02 3.87
C HIS A 208 -21.86 0.92 3.12
N THR A 209 -21.66 0.67 1.83
CA THR A 209 -20.88 1.56 0.98
C THR A 209 -21.60 2.90 0.89
N ASP A 210 -20.85 3.98 1.09
CA ASP A 210 -21.35 5.33 0.85
C ASP A 210 -21.66 5.46 -0.66
N THR A 211 -22.92 5.23 -1.01
CA THR A 211 -23.41 5.35 -2.38
C THR A 211 -23.68 6.82 -2.74
N ASP A 212 -23.77 7.69 -1.73
CA ASP A 212 -24.11 9.10 -1.86
C ASP A 212 -23.11 10.04 -1.17
N GLY A 213 -21.85 10.00 -1.62
CA GLY A 213 -20.93 11.11 -1.42
C GLY A 213 -21.23 12.24 -2.40
N ASN A 214 -22.13 13.16 -2.03
CA ASN A 214 -22.48 14.43 -2.70
C ASN A 214 -21.53 14.82 -3.86
N ARG A 215 -21.77 14.29 -5.07
CA ARG A 215 -20.96 14.54 -6.29
C ARG A 215 -21.04 15.99 -6.80
N SER A 216 -21.72 16.88 -6.06
CA SER A 216 -22.09 18.23 -6.49
C SER A 216 -20.93 19.25 -6.56
N LYS A 217 -19.71 18.87 -6.16
CA LYS A 217 -18.53 19.75 -6.21
C LYS A 217 -17.32 19.14 -6.93
N VAL A 218 -17.52 18.20 -7.85
CA VAL A 218 -16.40 17.73 -8.69
C VAL A 218 -15.98 18.86 -9.62
N PRO A 219 -14.75 19.39 -9.53
CA PRO A 219 -14.25 20.37 -10.49
C PRO A 219 -14.29 19.75 -11.89
N LYS A 220 -14.77 20.48 -12.90
CA LYS A 220 -14.82 19.99 -14.29
C LYS A 220 -13.43 19.64 -14.86
N GLU A 221 -12.35 20.16 -14.26
CA GLU A 221 -10.96 19.97 -14.70
C GLU A 221 -10.11 19.42 -13.54
N ARG A 222 -9.26 18.41 -13.83
CA ARG A 222 -8.34 17.83 -12.83
C ARG A 222 -7.27 18.88 -12.44
N PRO A 223 -6.93 19.04 -11.15
CA PRO A 223 -6.06 20.13 -10.67
C PRO A 223 -4.72 20.30 -11.41
N LEU A 224 -4.08 19.19 -11.79
CA LEU A 224 -2.77 19.21 -12.45
C LEU A 224 -2.85 19.09 -13.98
N GLN A 225 -4.04 18.98 -14.58
CA GLN A 225 -4.24 18.65 -16.00
C GLN A 225 -3.46 19.57 -16.95
N LYS A 226 -3.33 20.86 -16.59
CA LYS A 226 -2.62 21.85 -17.38
C LYS A 226 -1.13 21.55 -17.56
N GLY A 227 -0.47 20.95 -16.57
CA GLY A 227 0.95 20.59 -16.63
C GLY A 227 1.21 19.08 -16.71
N MET A 228 0.18 18.25 -16.80
CA MET A 228 0.31 16.79 -16.76
C MET A 228 0.54 16.18 -18.15
N VAL A 229 1.42 15.18 -18.22
CA VAL A 229 1.60 14.25 -19.36
C VAL A 229 1.60 12.82 -18.83
N GLU A 230 0.53 12.07 -19.10
CA GLU A 230 0.34 10.71 -18.60
C GLU A 230 0.80 9.68 -19.63
N THR A 231 2.04 9.21 -19.53
CA THR A 231 2.66 8.33 -20.57
C THR A 231 1.89 7.04 -20.84
N MET A 232 1.09 6.56 -19.87
CA MET A 232 0.25 5.37 -20.01
C MET A 232 -0.89 5.56 -21.02
N GLN A 233 -1.32 6.81 -21.23
CA GLN A 233 -2.37 7.20 -22.18
C GLN A 233 -1.81 7.69 -23.52
N GLU A 234 -0.47 7.74 -23.64
CA GLU A 234 0.21 8.30 -24.80
C GLU A 234 0.80 7.21 -25.70
N THR A 235 0.90 7.52 -26.98
CA THR A 235 1.67 6.78 -27.99
C THR A 235 2.97 7.54 -28.30
N GLU A 236 3.89 6.94 -29.06
CA GLU A 236 5.13 7.64 -29.46
C GLU A 236 4.88 8.96 -30.20
N SER A 237 3.82 9.05 -31.01
CA SER A 237 3.47 10.25 -31.77
C SER A 237 2.77 11.29 -30.89
N THR A 238 1.80 10.86 -30.07
CA THR A 238 1.03 11.77 -29.21
C THR A 238 1.88 12.30 -28.05
N LEU A 239 2.83 11.51 -27.52
CA LEU A 239 3.73 11.93 -26.44
C LEU A 239 4.53 13.19 -26.82
N VAL A 240 5.11 13.22 -28.02
CA VAL A 240 5.90 14.37 -28.48
C VAL A 240 5.01 15.61 -28.63
N GLN A 241 3.81 15.43 -29.19
CA GLN A 241 2.84 16.52 -29.33
C GLN A 241 2.39 17.06 -27.97
N SER A 242 2.07 16.17 -27.03
CA SER A 242 1.66 16.48 -25.65
C SER A 242 2.75 17.29 -24.93
N LEU A 243 4.00 16.81 -24.95
CA LEU A 243 5.14 17.52 -24.35
C LEU A 243 5.36 18.91 -24.97
N ASN A 244 5.28 19.04 -26.30
CA ASN A 244 5.41 20.32 -26.99
C ASN A 244 4.25 21.29 -26.64
N GLN A 245 3.01 20.79 -26.55
CA GLN A 245 1.85 21.58 -26.11
C GLN A 245 1.99 22.07 -24.65
N LYS A 246 2.71 21.32 -23.80
CA LYS A 246 3.07 21.75 -22.44
C LYS A 246 4.33 22.67 -22.40
N GLY A 247 4.80 23.12 -23.57
CA GLY A 247 5.90 24.07 -23.71
C GLY A 247 7.28 23.48 -23.45
N LEU A 248 7.46 22.16 -23.58
CA LEU A 248 8.79 21.52 -23.56
C LEU A 248 9.34 21.40 -24.98
N LYS A 249 10.66 21.57 -25.13
CA LYS A 249 11.34 21.31 -26.41
C LYS A 249 11.81 19.86 -26.42
N VAL A 250 11.26 19.07 -27.34
CA VAL A 250 11.59 17.65 -27.49
C VAL A 250 12.32 17.40 -28.81
N VAL A 251 13.49 16.76 -28.73
CA VAL A 251 14.26 16.32 -29.90
C VAL A 251 14.29 14.80 -29.91
N LYS A 252 13.83 14.18 -31.00
CA LYS A 252 13.95 12.74 -31.20
C LYS A 252 15.37 12.40 -31.64
N ASP A 253 15.99 11.44 -30.95
CA ASP A 253 17.26 10.82 -31.32
C ASP A 253 16.95 9.43 -31.90
N PRO A 254 16.83 9.31 -33.24
CA PRO A 254 16.39 8.07 -33.88
C PRO A 254 17.41 6.93 -33.75
N GLU A 255 18.71 7.24 -33.63
CA GLU A 255 19.76 6.23 -33.49
C GLU A 255 19.70 5.55 -32.12
N GLN A 256 19.52 6.34 -31.06
CA GLN A 256 19.44 5.81 -29.69
C GLN A 256 18.01 5.43 -29.27
N LYS A 257 17.01 5.69 -30.12
CA LYS A 257 15.57 5.56 -29.80
C LYS A 257 15.19 6.33 -28.52
N LEU A 258 15.73 7.54 -28.37
CA LEU A 258 15.52 8.40 -27.20
C LEU A 258 14.79 9.69 -27.57
N TYR A 259 14.05 10.24 -26.61
CA TYR A 259 13.51 11.59 -26.67
C TYR A 259 14.29 12.48 -25.71
N LYS A 260 14.98 13.49 -26.24
CA LYS A 260 15.72 14.48 -25.45
C LYS A 260 14.80 15.65 -25.12
N ILE A 261 14.44 15.77 -23.84
CA ILE A 261 13.59 16.85 -23.32
C ILE A 261 14.50 17.92 -22.72
N LYS A 262 14.46 19.14 -23.25
CA LYS A 262 15.23 20.26 -22.71
C LYS A 262 14.46 20.93 -21.57
N CYS A 263 15.11 21.05 -20.41
CA CYS A 263 14.62 21.74 -19.22
C CYS A 263 15.79 22.36 -18.44
N ASP A 264 15.50 23.27 -17.52
CA ASP A 264 16.51 23.85 -16.63
C ASP A 264 16.73 22.98 -15.40
N VAL A 265 15.64 22.39 -14.88
CA VAL A 265 15.67 21.47 -13.74
C VAL A 265 14.78 20.26 -13.99
N VAL A 266 15.30 19.08 -13.64
CA VAL A 266 14.52 17.84 -13.53
C VAL A 266 14.42 17.44 -12.06
N VAL A 267 13.19 17.26 -11.58
CA VAL A 267 12.87 16.75 -10.24
C VAL A 267 12.42 15.31 -10.37
N VAL A 268 13.08 14.39 -9.66
CA VAL A 268 12.74 12.97 -9.67
C VAL A 268 11.88 12.65 -8.46
N GLY A 269 10.62 12.27 -8.69
CA GLY A 269 9.62 12.01 -7.68
C GLY A 269 8.78 13.25 -7.35
N SER A 270 7.47 13.07 -7.23
CA SER A 270 6.49 14.15 -7.01
C SER A 270 5.98 14.28 -5.56
N GLY A 271 6.63 13.56 -4.63
CA GLY A 271 6.26 13.53 -3.20
C GLY A 271 6.54 14.83 -2.44
N CYS A 272 6.53 14.76 -1.10
CA CYS A 272 6.68 15.93 -0.20
C CYS A 272 7.84 16.86 -0.58
N GLY A 273 9.04 16.30 -0.77
CA GLY A 273 10.22 17.10 -1.14
C GLY A 273 10.20 17.54 -2.60
N GLY A 274 9.82 16.65 -3.52
CA GLY A 274 9.81 16.94 -4.96
C GLY A 274 8.78 17.98 -5.36
N GLY A 275 7.58 17.93 -4.78
CA GLY A 275 6.53 18.92 -5.02
C GLY A 275 6.93 20.32 -4.58
N VAL A 276 7.47 20.46 -3.36
CA VAL A 276 7.95 21.75 -2.84
C VAL A 276 9.11 22.28 -3.69
N ALA A 277 10.11 21.43 -4.00
CA ALA A 277 11.23 21.82 -4.83
C ALA A 277 10.78 22.29 -6.23
N ALA A 278 9.86 21.56 -6.86
CA ALA A 278 9.31 21.92 -8.16
C ALA A 278 8.59 23.28 -8.12
N ALA A 279 7.78 23.52 -7.09
CA ALA A 279 7.05 24.77 -6.91
C ALA A 279 8.01 25.96 -6.75
N VAL A 280 8.97 25.86 -5.82
CA VAL A 280 9.94 26.93 -5.54
C VAL A 280 10.78 27.25 -6.78
N LEU A 281 11.27 26.23 -7.49
CA LEU A 281 12.10 26.42 -8.68
C LEU A 281 11.30 26.96 -9.87
N ALA A 282 10.08 26.47 -10.09
CA ALA A 282 9.21 26.98 -11.15
C ALA A 282 8.78 28.44 -10.88
N SER A 283 8.46 28.77 -9.62
CA SER A 283 8.13 30.15 -9.22
C SER A 283 9.30 31.13 -9.41
N SER A 284 10.54 30.63 -9.38
CA SER A 284 11.75 31.38 -9.71
C SER A 284 11.99 31.53 -11.22
N GLY A 285 11.09 31.05 -12.07
CA GLY A 285 11.16 31.17 -13.53
C GLY A 285 11.91 30.05 -14.25
N HIS A 286 12.32 28.98 -13.57
CA HIS A 286 12.97 27.84 -14.21
C HIS A 286 11.97 26.95 -14.95
N LYS A 287 12.36 26.41 -16.12
CA LYS A 287 11.59 25.36 -16.78
C LYS A 287 11.81 24.02 -16.08
N VAL A 288 10.88 23.68 -15.19
CA VAL A 288 10.93 22.45 -14.37
C VAL A 288 10.19 21.30 -15.04
N VAL A 289 10.81 20.12 -15.05
CA VAL A 289 10.17 18.84 -15.36
C VAL A 289 10.18 17.95 -14.13
N VAL A 290 9.02 17.41 -13.75
CA VAL A 290 8.88 16.44 -12.67
C VAL A 290 8.67 15.05 -13.28
N LEU A 291 9.48 14.07 -12.90
CA LEU A 291 9.32 12.68 -13.31
C LEU A 291 8.69 11.87 -12.17
N GLU A 292 7.55 11.24 -12.45
CA GLU A 292 6.85 10.36 -11.51
C GLU A 292 6.65 8.99 -12.13
N LYS A 293 7.01 7.93 -11.40
CA LYS A 293 6.82 6.55 -11.87
C LYS A 293 5.38 6.08 -11.73
N GLY A 294 4.67 6.60 -10.72
CA GLY A 294 3.27 6.29 -10.47
C GLY A 294 2.29 7.00 -11.40
N ASN A 295 1.01 6.69 -11.24
CA ASN A 295 -0.10 7.33 -11.95
C ASN A 295 -0.67 8.52 -11.18
N TYR A 296 -1.43 9.38 -11.86
CA TYR A 296 -2.13 10.52 -11.26
C TYR A 296 -3.59 10.16 -10.96
N PHE A 297 -3.99 10.34 -9.70
CA PHE A 297 -5.36 10.14 -9.23
C PHE A 297 -5.90 11.43 -8.61
N THR A 298 -7.20 11.62 -8.73
CA THR A 298 -7.96 12.68 -8.08
C THR A 298 -8.99 12.08 -7.14
N ALA A 299 -9.69 12.94 -6.39
CA ALA A 299 -10.71 12.54 -5.41
C ALA A 299 -11.75 11.55 -5.97
N THR A 300 -12.14 11.68 -7.24
CA THR A 300 -13.10 10.80 -7.91
C THR A 300 -12.51 9.48 -8.40
N ASP A 301 -11.18 9.41 -8.56
CA ASP A 301 -10.49 8.23 -9.07
C ASP A 301 -10.16 7.23 -7.94
N TYR A 302 -10.11 7.71 -6.68
CA TYR A 302 -9.80 6.86 -5.54
C TYR A 302 -10.93 5.88 -5.24
N SER A 303 -10.56 4.60 -5.16
CA SER A 303 -11.49 3.53 -4.81
C SER A 303 -11.96 3.57 -3.35
N SER A 304 -11.12 4.10 -2.43
CA SER A 304 -11.19 3.89 -0.98
C SER A 304 -11.10 2.43 -0.52
N LEU A 305 -10.87 1.50 -1.44
CA LEU A 305 -10.71 0.09 -1.17
C LEU A 305 -9.23 -0.20 -1.03
N GLU A 306 -8.88 -0.86 0.07
CA GLU A 306 -7.48 -1.06 0.43
C GLU A 306 -6.68 -1.71 -0.71
N GLY A 307 -7.18 -2.75 -1.38
CA GLY A 307 -6.36 -3.47 -2.36
C GLY A 307 -6.09 -2.77 -3.66
N PRO A 308 -7.14 -2.32 -4.38
CA PRO A 308 -6.96 -1.48 -5.56
C PRO A 308 -6.06 -0.29 -5.23
N SER A 309 -6.32 0.42 -4.11
CA SER A 309 -5.49 1.55 -3.69
C SER A 309 -4.05 1.14 -3.36
N MET A 310 -3.81 0.01 -2.69
CA MET A 310 -2.46 -0.48 -2.42
C MET A 310 -1.73 -0.80 -3.72
N ASN A 311 -2.36 -1.54 -4.63
CA ASN A 311 -1.77 -1.91 -5.91
C ASN A 311 -1.47 -0.69 -6.81
N GLN A 312 -2.32 0.34 -6.77
CA GLN A 312 -2.22 1.51 -7.64
C GLN A 312 -1.37 2.64 -7.05
N LEU A 313 -1.38 2.82 -5.72
CA LEU A 313 -0.82 3.99 -5.05
C LEU A 313 0.44 3.70 -4.26
N PHE A 314 0.78 2.42 -3.99
CA PHE A 314 1.93 2.04 -3.20
C PHE A 314 2.97 1.30 -4.05
N GLU A 315 4.24 1.52 -3.73
CA GLU A 315 5.34 0.80 -4.36
C GLU A 315 5.25 -0.69 -4.08
N SER A 316 5.41 -1.51 -5.12
CA SER A 316 5.27 -2.97 -5.05
C SER A 316 3.93 -3.42 -4.42
N GLY A 317 2.90 -2.58 -4.54
CA GLY A 317 1.62 -2.81 -3.91
C GLY A 317 1.68 -2.90 -2.38
N GLY A 318 2.63 -2.21 -1.73
CA GLY A 318 2.85 -2.21 -0.27
C GLY A 318 3.85 -3.23 0.25
N ILE A 319 4.34 -4.14 -0.60
CA ILE A 319 5.28 -5.20 -0.22
C ILE A 319 6.69 -4.80 -0.67
N LEU A 320 7.33 -3.90 0.08
CA LEU A 320 8.70 -3.45 -0.17
C LEU A 320 9.62 -3.78 1.02
N PRO A 321 10.13 -5.02 1.12
CA PRO A 321 11.07 -5.40 2.18
C PRO A 321 12.48 -4.88 1.93
N THR A 322 13.28 -4.79 3.00
CA THR A 322 14.75 -4.78 2.88
C THR A 322 15.25 -6.12 2.35
N VAL A 323 16.47 -6.14 1.78
CA VAL A 323 17.08 -7.37 1.22
C VAL A 323 17.15 -8.51 2.24
N ASP A 324 17.36 -8.19 3.52
CA ASP A 324 17.39 -9.16 4.61
C ASP A 324 16.01 -9.43 5.25
N GLY A 325 14.95 -8.81 4.72
CA GLY A 325 13.56 -8.98 5.17
C GLY A 325 13.25 -8.44 6.57
N LYS A 326 14.16 -7.70 7.21
CA LYS A 326 13.96 -7.21 8.59
C LYS A 326 13.07 -5.98 8.69
N MET A 327 12.96 -5.21 7.62
CA MET A 327 12.11 -4.02 7.58
C MET A 327 11.19 -4.07 6.37
N MET A 328 9.94 -3.66 6.58
CA MET A 328 8.97 -3.41 5.52
C MET A 328 8.80 -1.91 5.34
N ILE A 329 8.82 -1.44 4.09
CA ILE A 329 8.67 -0.03 3.75
C ILE A 329 7.33 0.17 3.05
N LEU A 330 6.56 1.18 3.50
CA LEU A 330 5.39 1.67 2.79
C LEU A 330 5.71 2.98 2.10
N ALA A 331 5.90 2.91 0.79
CA ALA A 331 6.23 4.05 -0.05
C ALA A 331 5.12 4.31 -1.07
N GLY A 332 4.73 5.57 -1.24
CA GLY A 332 3.78 5.96 -2.27
C GLY A 332 4.42 5.91 -3.66
N SER A 333 3.67 5.41 -4.64
CA SER A 333 4.01 5.29 -6.06
C SER A 333 2.87 5.88 -6.90
N THR A 334 2.65 7.18 -6.72
CA THR A 334 1.58 7.96 -7.34
C THR A 334 1.98 9.43 -7.36
N VAL A 335 1.35 10.26 -8.20
CA VAL A 335 1.54 11.72 -8.12
C VAL A 335 1.18 12.22 -6.72
N GLY A 336 2.11 12.95 -6.10
CA GLY A 336 2.02 13.36 -4.70
C GLY A 336 2.74 12.42 -3.73
N GLY A 337 3.15 11.23 -4.19
CA GLY A 337 3.91 10.24 -3.44
C GLY A 337 3.27 9.89 -2.10
N GLY A 338 4.08 9.82 -1.05
CA GLY A 338 3.60 9.54 0.31
C GLY A 338 2.57 10.53 0.85
N SER A 339 2.54 11.78 0.37
CA SER A 339 1.55 12.77 0.84
C SER A 339 0.11 12.42 0.39
N ALA A 340 -0.03 11.79 -0.77
CA ALA A 340 -1.32 11.33 -1.28
C ALA A 340 -1.90 10.17 -0.45
N ILE A 341 -1.05 9.36 0.19
CA ILE A 341 -1.43 8.10 0.87
C ILE A 341 -1.08 8.02 2.37
N ASN A 342 -0.63 9.10 3.00
CA ASN A 342 -0.40 9.12 4.45
C ASN A 342 -1.70 9.39 5.25
N TRP A 343 -1.59 9.31 6.58
CA TRP A 343 -2.68 9.59 7.54
C TRP A 343 -2.84 11.08 7.92
N SER A 344 -2.44 12.01 7.04
CA SER A 344 -2.60 13.46 7.23
C SER A 344 -1.79 14.10 8.38
N ALA A 345 -1.20 13.31 9.27
CA ALA A 345 -0.39 13.79 10.40
C ALA A 345 0.73 14.74 9.95
N SER A 346 0.74 15.94 10.53
CA SER A 346 1.60 17.06 10.15
C SER A 346 2.26 17.66 11.40
N ILE A 347 3.19 16.90 11.98
CA ILE A 347 3.82 17.23 13.26
C ILE A 347 5.05 18.11 12.99
N LYS A 348 5.11 19.29 13.61
CA LYS A 348 6.32 20.12 13.61
C LYS A 348 7.45 19.38 14.34
N THR A 349 8.69 19.52 13.87
CA THR A 349 9.84 18.87 14.50
C THR A 349 9.92 19.29 15.98
N PRO A 350 9.89 18.34 16.94
CA PRO A 350 9.89 18.67 18.36
C PRO A 350 11.15 19.47 18.76
N LYS A 351 11.00 20.40 19.71
CA LYS A 351 12.11 21.24 20.18
C LYS A 351 13.32 20.42 20.66
N SER A 352 13.08 19.32 21.38
CA SER A 352 14.15 18.44 21.84
C SER A 352 14.93 17.81 20.70
N VAL A 353 14.25 17.39 19.62
CA VAL A 353 14.88 16.81 18.42
C VAL A 353 15.68 17.88 17.66
N LEU A 354 15.16 19.10 17.56
CA LEU A 354 15.88 20.21 16.94
C LEU A 354 17.16 20.55 17.70
N GLN A 355 17.08 20.55 19.04
CA GLN A 355 18.23 20.78 19.90
C GLN A 355 19.26 19.66 19.75
N GLU A 356 18.84 18.40 19.80
CA GLU A 356 19.71 17.23 19.58
C GLU A 356 20.44 17.33 18.23
N TRP A 357 19.73 17.64 17.14
CA TRP A 357 20.34 17.74 15.82
C TRP A 357 21.32 18.92 15.71
N ALA A 358 20.94 20.09 16.25
CA ALA A 358 21.76 21.28 16.17
C ALA A 358 22.99 21.22 17.07
N GLU A 359 22.83 20.80 18.32
CA GLU A 359 23.84 20.84 19.36
C GLU A 359 24.66 19.56 19.42
N ASP A 360 24.03 18.39 19.49
CA ASP A 360 24.74 17.11 19.68
C ASP A 360 25.35 16.61 18.38
N HIS A 361 24.59 16.71 17.27
CA HIS A 361 25.04 16.28 15.94
C HIS A 361 25.68 17.37 15.09
N LYS A 362 25.82 18.60 15.61
CA LYS A 362 26.49 19.73 14.95
C LYS A 362 25.90 20.07 13.57
N LEU A 363 24.57 20.02 13.45
CA LEU A 363 23.82 20.40 12.25
C LEU A 363 23.11 21.74 12.47
N PRO A 364 23.82 22.88 12.38
CA PRO A 364 23.32 24.19 12.82
C PRO A 364 22.09 24.69 12.05
N LEU A 365 21.85 24.15 10.84
CA LEU A 365 20.64 24.43 10.05
C LEU A 365 19.36 24.18 10.85
N PHE A 366 19.30 23.13 11.66
CA PHE A 366 18.08 22.76 12.40
C PHE A 366 17.79 23.69 13.59
N GLY A 367 18.76 24.49 14.03
CA GLY A 367 18.56 25.55 15.02
C GLY A 367 18.36 26.93 14.41
N SER A 368 18.31 27.05 13.08
CA SER A 368 18.35 28.34 12.39
C SER A 368 16.96 28.90 12.09
N SER A 369 16.86 30.24 11.98
CA SER A 369 15.62 30.93 11.60
C SER A 369 15.09 30.50 10.24
N GLN A 370 15.98 30.08 9.32
CA GLN A 370 15.59 29.59 8.00
C GLN A 370 14.81 28.27 8.10
N TYR A 371 15.23 27.34 8.97
CA TYR A 371 14.50 26.08 9.15
C TYR A 371 13.12 26.31 9.77
N PHE A 372 13.03 27.15 10.80
CA PHE A 372 11.74 27.51 11.40
C PHE A 372 10.80 28.16 10.39
N SER A 373 11.29 29.13 9.62
CA SER A 373 10.50 29.81 8.58
C SER A 373 10.05 28.82 7.48
N ALA A 374 10.91 27.88 7.10
CA ALA A 374 10.54 26.85 6.12
C ALA A 374 9.46 25.91 6.64
N MET A 375 9.55 25.51 7.92
CA MET A 375 8.53 24.69 8.56
C MET A 375 7.18 25.41 8.64
N ASP A 376 7.17 26.69 9.01
CA ASP A 376 5.95 27.50 9.05
C ASP A 376 5.34 27.67 7.65
N ALA A 377 6.14 27.98 6.64
CA ALA A 377 5.68 28.10 5.25
C ALA A 377 5.08 26.79 4.72
N VAL A 378 5.67 25.63 5.06
CA VAL A 378 5.11 24.33 4.68
C VAL A 378 3.79 24.06 5.40
N CYS A 379 3.74 24.27 6.72
CA CYS A 379 2.52 24.06 7.52
C CYS A 379 1.37 24.95 7.04
N GLU A 380 1.64 26.22 6.74
CA GLU A 380 0.66 27.16 6.20
C GLU A 380 0.16 26.70 4.82
N ARG A 381 1.08 26.36 3.89
CA ARG A 381 0.71 25.99 2.52
C ARG A 381 -0.12 24.71 2.45
N ILE A 382 0.18 23.73 3.29
CA ILE A 382 -0.61 22.49 3.38
C ILE A 382 -1.82 22.64 4.31
N GLY A 383 -2.04 23.83 4.89
CA GLY A 383 -3.20 24.15 5.71
C GLY A 383 -3.36 23.23 6.92
N VAL A 384 -2.30 23.08 7.72
CA VAL A 384 -2.33 22.28 8.94
C VAL A 384 -3.36 22.83 9.93
N THR A 385 -4.23 21.95 10.42
CA THR A 385 -5.21 22.19 11.48
C THR A 385 -4.83 21.40 12.73
N GLU A 386 -4.94 22.01 13.90
CA GLU A 386 -4.60 21.37 15.19
C GLU A 386 -5.84 20.81 15.90
N THR A 387 -7.02 21.08 15.36
CA THR A 387 -8.33 20.77 15.92
C THR A 387 -9.04 19.68 15.11
N CYS A 388 -9.99 19.01 15.76
CA CYS A 388 -10.82 17.99 15.14
C CYS A 388 -12.25 18.16 15.65
N ALA A 389 -13.22 18.31 14.75
CA ALA A 389 -14.61 18.48 15.14
C ALA A 389 -15.23 17.17 15.67
N GLU A 390 -14.80 16.04 15.12
CA GLU A 390 -15.29 14.71 15.49
C GLU A 390 -14.11 13.78 15.82
N GLU A 391 -14.04 13.31 17.06
CA GLU A 391 -13.04 12.34 17.51
C GLU A 391 -13.58 10.91 17.31
N GLY A 392 -12.82 10.05 16.62
CA GLY A 392 -13.20 8.64 16.48
C GLY A 392 -13.26 7.91 17.83
N PHE A 393 -14.20 6.99 18.00
CA PHE A 393 -14.45 6.29 19.28
C PHE A 393 -13.19 5.65 19.89
N GLN A 394 -12.34 5.03 19.06
CA GLN A 394 -11.07 4.42 19.51
C GLN A 394 -10.14 5.46 20.17
N ASN A 395 -10.04 6.65 19.58
CA ASN A 395 -9.22 7.74 20.12
C ASN A 395 -9.82 8.25 21.43
N GLN A 396 -11.15 8.36 21.52
CA GLN A 396 -11.83 8.75 22.78
C GLN A 396 -11.50 7.77 23.92
N VAL A 397 -11.56 6.46 23.64
CA VAL A 397 -11.25 5.41 24.62
C VAL A 397 -9.78 5.47 25.03
N LEU A 398 -8.86 5.61 24.06
CA LEU A 398 -7.43 5.73 24.34
C LEU A 398 -7.12 6.96 25.17
N ARG A 399 -7.66 8.13 24.78
CA ARG A 399 -7.50 9.39 25.50
C ARG A 399 -8.00 9.28 26.93
N LYS A 400 -9.22 8.76 27.14
CA LYS A 400 -9.77 8.54 28.48
C LYS A 400 -8.90 7.60 29.33
N GLY A 401 -8.37 6.54 28.72
CA GLY A 401 -7.42 5.63 29.37
C GLY A 401 -6.14 6.34 29.82
N CYS A 402 -5.54 7.14 28.94
CA CYS A 402 -4.36 7.95 29.25
C CYS A 402 -4.63 8.97 30.36
N GLU A 403 -5.75 9.70 30.28
CA GLU A 403 -6.16 10.68 31.29
C GLU A 403 -6.34 10.02 32.68
N ASN A 404 -6.98 8.86 32.74
CA ASN A 404 -7.15 8.11 34.00
C ASN A 404 -5.82 7.64 34.61
N LEU A 405 -4.78 7.45 33.80
CA LEU A 405 -3.44 7.09 34.23
C LEU A 405 -2.56 8.32 34.54
N GLY A 406 -3.09 9.54 34.39
CA GLY A 406 -2.33 10.78 34.54
C GLY A 406 -1.31 11.02 33.42
N LEU A 407 -1.48 10.39 32.26
CA LEU A 407 -0.61 10.58 31.10
C LEU A 407 -1.05 11.80 30.28
N LYS A 408 -0.08 12.57 29.77
CA LYS A 408 -0.35 13.70 28.87
C LYS A 408 -0.92 13.19 27.54
N VAL A 409 -1.99 13.83 27.08
CA VAL A 409 -2.59 13.59 25.76
C VAL A 409 -2.58 14.89 24.96
N ASP A 410 -2.10 14.83 23.72
CA ASP A 410 -2.12 15.93 22.76
C ASP A 410 -2.87 15.49 21.48
N LEU A 411 -3.43 16.46 20.75
CA LEU A 411 -4.02 16.22 19.43
C LEU A 411 -2.92 16.16 18.36
N VAL A 412 -3.11 15.32 17.34
CA VAL A 412 -2.19 15.23 16.19
C VAL A 412 -2.64 16.25 15.13
N PRO A 413 -1.82 17.25 14.77
CA PRO A 413 -2.17 18.18 13.71
C PRO A 413 -2.29 17.50 12.35
N ARG A 414 -3.20 17.96 11.50
CA ARG A 414 -3.56 17.33 10.22
C ARG A 414 -3.58 18.33 9.07
N ASN A 415 -3.15 17.93 7.88
CA ASN A 415 -3.31 18.73 6.66
C ASN A 415 -4.69 18.52 5.97
N SER A 416 -5.77 18.64 6.74
CA SER A 416 -7.17 18.54 6.28
C SER A 416 -8.05 19.52 7.06
N SER A 417 -9.31 19.71 6.63
CA SER A 417 -10.25 20.54 7.37
C SER A 417 -10.62 19.93 8.72
N GLU A 418 -11.08 20.76 9.66
CA GLU A 418 -11.46 20.32 11.01
C GLU A 418 -12.58 19.26 11.00
N LYS A 419 -13.47 19.31 9.99
CA LYS A 419 -14.61 18.40 9.80
C LYS A 419 -14.25 17.14 9.02
N HIS A 420 -13.00 16.97 8.62
CA HIS A 420 -12.59 15.82 7.83
C HIS A 420 -12.70 14.51 8.62
N TYR A 421 -13.57 13.62 8.16
CA TYR A 421 -13.83 12.32 8.77
C TYR A 421 -14.14 11.26 7.70
N CYS A 422 -13.11 10.74 7.01
CA CYS A 422 -13.30 9.77 5.92
C CYS A 422 -12.76 8.36 6.17
N GLY A 423 -11.98 8.11 7.23
CA GLY A 423 -11.44 6.79 7.58
C GLY A 423 -10.50 6.11 6.56
N SER A 424 -10.32 6.67 5.37
CA SER A 424 -9.64 6.05 4.21
C SER A 424 -8.47 6.89 3.67
N CYS A 425 -7.95 7.84 4.46
CA CYS A 425 -6.87 8.76 4.05
C CYS A 425 -5.64 8.06 3.47
N SER A 426 -5.33 6.84 3.94
CA SER A 426 -4.20 6.05 3.46
C SER A 426 -4.39 5.45 2.07
N TYR A 427 -5.63 5.45 1.55
CA TYR A 427 -6.02 4.87 0.27
C TYR A 427 -6.44 5.92 -0.74
N GLY A 428 -6.08 7.18 -0.48
CA GLY A 428 -6.52 8.35 -1.23
C GLY A 428 -7.77 8.98 -0.64
N CYS A 429 -7.79 10.32 -0.59
CA CYS A 429 -8.88 11.07 0.03
C CYS A 429 -10.01 11.33 -0.97
N ARG A 430 -11.09 10.54 -0.94
CA ARG A 430 -12.25 10.72 -1.84
C ARG A 430 -13.01 12.03 -1.65
N SER A 431 -12.91 12.64 -0.47
CA SER A 431 -13.49 13.98 -0.24
C SER A 431 -12.67 15.10 -0.89
N GLY A 432 -11.41 14.83 -1.29
CA GLY A 432 -10.47 15.84 -1.78
C GLY A 432 -9.98 16.84 -0.73
N ASP A 433 -10.36 16.66 0.55
CA ASP A 433 -10.07 17.62 1.61
C ASP A 433 -8.64 17.52 2.17
N LYS A 434 -7.99 16.35 2.03
CA LYS A 434 -6.58 16.18 2.42
C LYS A 434 -5.66 16.92 1.45
N LYS A 435 -4.80 17.79 1.99
CA LYS A 435 -3.93 18.69 1.25
C LYS A 435 -2.53 18.11 1.02
N GLY A 436 -2.44 17.08 0.17
CA GLY A 436 -1.17 16.52 -0.31
C GLY A 436 -0.43 17.44 -1.29
N THR A 437 0.77 17.07 -1.74
CA THR A 437 1.51 17.86 -2.73
C THR A 437 0.78 17.93 -4.07
N ASP A 438 -0.03 16.93 -4.41
CA ASP A 438 -0.89 16.84 -5.59
C ASP A 438 -2.02 17.88 -5.62
N SER A 439 -2.45 18.39 -4.46
CA SER A 439 -3.46 19.44 -4.33
C SER A 439 -2.88 20.77 -3.81
N THR A 440 -1.57 20.81 -3.54
CA THR A 440 -0.88 22.00 -3.04
C THR A 440 0.31 22.38 -3.93
N TRP A 441 1.53 22.05 -3.53
CA TRP A 441 2.76 22.53 -4.16
C TRP A 441 2.88 22.16 -5.65
N LEU A 442 2.41 21.00 -6.09
CA LEU A 442 2.43 20.66 -7.52
C LEU A 442 1.44 21.51 -8.33
N VAL A 443 0.34 21.94 -7.72
CA VAL A 443 -0.60 22.89 -8.36
C VAL A 443 0.11 24.22 -8.60
N ASP A 444 0.87 24.70 -7.61
CA ASP A 444 1.65 25.94 -7.74
C ASP A 444 2.75 25.79 -8.82
N ALA A 445 3.46 24.66 -8.82
CA ALA A 445 4.48 24.37 -9.83
C ALA A 445 3.89 24.39 -11.25
N VAL A 446 2.74 23.73 -11.45
CA VAL A 446 2.04 23.70 -12.74
C VAL A 446 1.51 25.07 -13.13
N ALA A 447 1.01 25.86 -12.18
CA ALA A 447 0.59 27.25 -12.43
C ALA A 447 1.77 28.12 -12.92
N CYS A 448 3.00 27.82 -12.47
CA CYS A 448 4.23 28.43 -12.96
C CYS A 448 4.83 27.74 -14.21
N GLY A 449 4.10 26.83 -14.87
CA GLY A 449 4.50 26.22 -16.14
C GLY A 449 5.43 25.00 -16.03
N ALA A 450 5.56 24.41 -14.83
CA ALA A 450 6.19 23.10 -14.65
C ALA A 450 5.38 22.01 -15.37
N VAL A 451 6.09 20.98 -15.85
CA VAL A 451 5.46 19.83 -16.52
C VAL A 451 5.75 18.56 -15.72
N ILE A 452 4.72 17.79 -15.43
CA ILE A 452 4.79 16.53 -14.69
C ILE A 452 4.58 15.39 -15.70
N ILE A 453 5.54 14.48 -15.79
CA ILE A 453 5.49 13.29 -16.64
C ILE A 453 5.31 12.08 -15.73
N THR A 454 4.13 11.46 -15.79
CA THR A 454 3.78 10.28 -14.95
C THR A 454 4.00 8.98 -15.71
N GLY A 455 3.93 7.83 -15.03
CA GLY A 455 4.25 6.53 -15.65
C GLY A 455 5.67 6.49 -16.22
N CYS A 456 6.59 7.24 -15.61
CA CYS A 456 7.95 7.44 -16.12
C CYS A 456 8.96 7.26 -15.00
N LYS A 457 9.68 6.13 -15.03
CA LYS A 457 10.68 5.77 -14.02
C LYS A 457 12.05 6.30 -14.41
N ALA A 458 12.63 7.16 -13.57
CA ALA A 458 14.04 7.51 -13.68
C ALA A 458 14.93 6.28 -13.42
N GLU A 459 15.85 6.00 -14.33
CA GLU A 459 16.72 4.82 -14.27
C GLU A 459 18.15 5.20 -13.86
N ARG A 460 18.70 6.29 -14.41
CA ARG A 460 20.07 6.71 -14.14
C ARG A 460 20.33 8.19 -14.39
N PHE A 461 21.32 8.72 -13.69
CA PHE A 461 21.88 10.04 -13.98
C PHE A 461 22.83 9.99 -15.18
N ILE A 462 22.82 11.05 -15.99
CA ILE A 462 23.81 11.30 -17.03
C ILE A 462 24.92 12.11 -16.38
N LEU A 463 26.10 11.50 -16.19
CA LEU A 463 27.22 12.12 -15.49
C LEU A 463 28.38 12.40 -16.45
N GLU A 464 28.97 13.58 -16.32
CA GLU A 464 30.19 13.99 -17.01
C GLU A 464 31.31 14.17 -15.99
N THR A 465 32.54 13.79 -16.37
CA THR A 465 33.73 14.01 -15.52
C THR A 465 34.15 15.46 -15.64
N ASN A 466 34.33 16.15 -14.51
CA ASN A 466 34.83 17.52 -14.53
C ASN A 466 36.32 17.55 -14.91
N GLU A 467 36.76 18.69 -15.46
CA GLU A 467 38.18 18.97 -15.70
C GLU A 467 39.02 18.81 -14.42
N TYR A 468 40.28 18.44 -14.60
CA TYR A 468 41.26 18.28 -13.51
C TYR A 468 41.37 19.56 -12.68
N GLY A 469 41.28 19.45 -11.35
CA GLY A 469 41.41 20.57 -10.41
C GLY A 469 40.11 21.09 -9.79
N ARG A 470 38.92 20.63 -10.23
CA ARG A 470 37.66 20.96 -9.56
C ARG A 470 37.39 20.06 -8.35
N VAL A 471 36.87 20.65 -7.27
CA VAL A 471 36.54 19.94 -6.00
C VAL A 471 35.54 18.80 -6.20
N LYS A 472 34.59 18.94 -7.13
CA LYS A 472 33.64 17.87 -7.48
C LYS A 472 34.14 17.10 -8.70
N ARG A 473 34.25 15.77 -8.58
CA ARG A 473 34.76 14.88 -9.65
C ARG A 473 33.82 14.70 -10.84
N LYS A 474 32.50 14.79 -10.63
CA LYS A 474 31.47 14.59 -11.67
C LYS A 474 30.40 15.66 -11.61
N LYS A 475 29.79 15.97 -12.76
CA LYS A 475 28.64 16.85 -12.94
C LYS A 475 27.47 16.04 -13.50
N CYS A 476 26.27 16.23 -12.94
CA CYS A 476 25.05 15.64 -13.50
C CYS A 476 24.51 16.56 -14.60
N LEU A 477 24.34 16.02 -15.81
CA LEU A 477 23.81 16.72 -16.98
C LEU A 477 22.31 16.45 -17.20
N GLY A 478 21.77 15.40 -16.59
CA GLY A 478 20.37 15.04 -16.75
C GLY A 478 20.05 13.65 -16.21
N VAL A 479 18.86 13.16 -16.56
CA VAL A 479 18.31 11.88 -16.12
C VAL A 479 17.85 11.11 -17.36
N ILE A 480 18.17 9.81 -17.41
CA ILE A 480 17.50 8.87 -18.31
C ILE A 480 16.34 8.24 -17.56
N ALA A 481 15.17 8.27 -18.19
CA ALA A 481 13.96 7.69 -17.66
C ALA A 481 13.25 6.86 -18.74
N LYS A 482 12.48 5.87 -18.29
CA LYS A 482 11.76 4.93 -19.14
C LYS A 482 10.28 4.91 -18.76
N ASN A 483 9.41 4.75 -19.76
CA ASN A 483 8.01 4.46 -19.52
C ASN A 483 7.87 3.16 -18.70
N THR A 484 6.94 3.12 -17.76
CA THR A 484 6.62 1.94 -16.96
C THR A 484 5.76 0.91 -17.70
N LYS A 485 5.22 1.26 -18.87
CA LYS A 485 4.46 0.36 -19.76
C LYS A 485 5.34 -0.68 -20.44
#